data_AF-A0A5N6MB01-F1
#
_entry.id   AF-A0A5N6MB01-F1
#
_cell.length_a   1.000
_cell.length_b   1.000
_cell.length_c   1.000
_cell.angle_alpha   90.00
_cell.angle_beta   90.00
_cell.angle_gamma   90.00
#
_symmetry.space_group_name_H-M   'P 1'
#
loop_
_entity.id
_entity.type
_entity.pdbx_description
1 polymer ?
#
loop_
_entity_poly.entity_id
_entity_poly.type
_entity_poly.pdbx_seq_one_letter_code
_entity_poly.pdbx_strand_id
1 'polypeptide(L)'
;MAHSSSVIGHKEYKSDTVSHSSSKVSHVKEPVGLSLSESVDLSSPQRPDNIQSFNMRKQVSLPPCAASFYYGNSPQIDAVESCQSIQKLNMYLKAGRDAVNAGVPGRFFRAVLGPVSDAGSFISVIMYSFYLNETDKTSQFCTVPVINLKREDINSHGELEWLLRSCGIDLRSLLFIDEVDLSYYDLFGSLKIVLLNADKLQDKQEALKDSIVEVFNCQKDCSSCALIAEKFASTSPGLLAGKGFSRLLLSGILLDTENLTSPKCASVDRYMSTLLLNGAGRFGCNGLYHILRSKMHNVSHLTVGQILHQDFKKQTATGKTDISGCRMVVGMSAVGISISQLLSHNKTSMQEIVVFQREFV
;
A
#
# COMPACT_ATOMS: atom_id res chain seq x y z
N MET A 1 -10.19 -71.52 16.57
CA MET A 1 -9.09 -71.96 17.46
C MET A 1 -8.41 -70.73 18.02
N ALA A 2 -8.33 -70.69 19.36
CA ALA A 2 -7.37 -70.00 20.21
C ALA A 2 -7.17 -68.46 20.12
N HIS A 3 -7.71 -67.81 21.14
CA HIS A 3 -7.18 -66.67 21.91
C HIS A 3 -5.65 -66.46 21.88
N SER A 4 -5.20 -65.20 21.97
CA SER A 4 -4.57 -64.70 23.20
C SER A 4 -4.38 -63.18 23.22
N SER A 5 -4.61 -62.60 24.40
CA SER A 5 -4.48 -61.20 24.81
C SER A 5 -3.08 -60.89 25.34
N SER A 6 -2.71 -59.60 25.46
CA SER A 6 -1.86 -58.97 26.51
C SER A 6 -1.28 -57.64 25.95
N VAL A 7 -1.64 -56.41 26.38
CA VAL A 7 -1.55 -55.70 27.68
C VAL A 7 -0.29 -54.80 27.79
N ILE A 8 -0.59 -53.49 27.94
CA ILE A 8 0.08 -52.39 28.70
C ILE A 8 1.46 -51.85 28.27
N GLY A 9 1.53 -50.51 28.18
CA GLY A 9 2.77 -49.74 28.30
C GLY A 9 2.59 -48.22 28.17
N HIS A 10 2.14 -47.57 29.24
CA HIS A 10 2.24 -46.11 29.42
C HIS A 10 3.71 -45.63 29.37
N LYS A 11 3.97 -44.51 28.70
CA LYS A 11 5.13 -43.63 28.99
C LYS A 11 4.75 -42.16 28.82
N GLU A 12 4.44 -41.52 29.94
CA GLU A 12 4.72 -40.10 30.21
C GLU A 12 6.23 -39.89 30.30
N TYR A 13 6.75 -38.78 29.75
CA TYR A 13 7.95 -38.06 30.19
C TYR A 13 8.02 -36.77 29.33
N LYS A 14 8.37 -35.57 29.78
CA LYS A 14 8.43 -34.89 31.08
C LYS A 14 8.82 -33.44 30.72
N SER A 15 8.12 -32.48 31.30
CA SER A 15 8.42 -31.05 31.23
C SER A 15 9.53 -30.70 32.21
N ASP A 16 10.64 -30.12 31.74
CA ASP A 16 11.71 -29.60 32.59
C ASP A 16 11.67 -28.07 32.64
N THR A 17 11.10 -27.58 33.74
CA THR A 17 11.26 -26.23 34.28
C THR A 17 12.43 -26.28 35.26
N VAL A 18 13.46 -25.44 35.08
CA VAL A 18 14.53 -25.27 36.08
C VAL A 18 14.41 -23.89 36.70
N SER A 19 14.18 -23.88 38.02
CA SER A 19 14.20 -22.73 38.91
C SER A 19 15.51 -22.65 39.70
N HIS A 20 16.02 -21.42 39.81
CA HIS A 20 16.79 -20.80 40.90
C HIS A 20 17.88 -21.57 41.69
N SER A 21 19.05 -20.93 41.78
CA SER A 21 19.78 -20.82 43.05
C SER A 21 20.43 -19.43 43.21
N SER A 22 20.13 -18.80 44.35
CA SER A 22 20.68 -17.53 44.82
C SER A 22 22.05 -17.72 45.46
N SER A 23 22.96 -16.73 45.34
CA SER A 23 24.10 -16.57 46.26
C SER A 23 24.62 -15.12 46.31
N LYS A 24 24.31 -14.48 47.45
CA LYS A 24 25.06 -13.48 48.25
C LYS A 24 25.80 -12.29 47.62
N VAL A 25 25.42 -11.13 48.18
CA VAL A 25 26.02 -9.79 48.19
C VAL A 25 27.38 -9.75 48.90
N SER A 26 28.30 -8.94 48.38
CA SER A 26 29.32 -8.21 49.16
C SER A 26 29.58 -6.83 48.54
N HIS A 27 29.77 -5.86 49.44
CA HIS A 27 29.83 -4.40 49.26
C HIS A 27 31.16 -3.85 48.70
N VAL A 28 31.15 -2.53 48.41
CA VAL A 28 32.25 -1.53 48.40
C VAL A 28 32.82 -1.27 46.98
N LYS A 29 32.92 -0.06 46.38
CA LYS A 29 32.92 1.36 46.82
C LYS A 29 32.56 2.29 45.63
N GLU A 30 31.86 3.39 45.87
CA GLU A 30 31.73 4.54 44.95
C GLU A 30 33.04 5.36 44.86
N PRO A 31 33.25 6.11 43.76
CA PRO A 31 34.06 7.32 43.79
C PRO A 31 33.20 8.59 43.63
N VAL A 32 33.12 9.33 44.74
CA VAL A 32 33.24 10.78 44.93
C VAL A 32 33.17 11.67 43.68
N GLY A 33 32.22 12.60 43.73
CA GLY A 33 32.04 13.69 42.76
C GLY A 33 33.08 14.81 42.85
N LEU A 34 33.16 15.57 41.76
CA LEU A 34 33.75 16.89 41.71
C LEU A 34 32.74 17.84 41.05
N SER A 35 32.13 18.67 41.89
CA SER A 35 31.38 19.86 41.53
C SER A 35 32.34 20.99 41.16
N LEU A 36 32.12 21.64 40.03
CA LEU A 36 32.59 23.00 39.78
C LEU A 36 31.40 23.82 39.28
N SER A 37 30.86 24.58 40.22
CA SER A 37 30.03 25.76 40.01
C SER A 37 30.89 26.86 39.37
N GLU A 38 30.39 27.50 38.32
CA GLU A 38 30.58 28.95 38.16
C GLU A 38 29.55 29.54 37.19
N SER A 39 29.24 30.80 37.48
CA SER A 39 28.02 31.54 37.24
C SER A 39 27.88 32.12 35.84
N VAL A 40 26.62 32.27 35.43
CA VAL A 40 26.17 33.08 34.29
C VAL A 40 26.37 34.56 34.63
N ASP A 41 27.04 35.31 33.76
CA ASP A 41 26.95 36.77 33.73
C ASP A 41 26.75 37.26 32.30
N LEU A 42 25.67 38.02 32.08
CA LEU A 42 25.33 38.69 30.83
C LEU A 42 26.13 39.98 30.70
N SER A 43 26.97 40.10 29.67
CA SER A 43 27.25 41.39 29.02
C SER A 43 27.92 41.19 27.66
N SER A 44 27.52 42.01 26.69
CA SER A 44 28.02 42.08 25.31
C SER A 44 28.56 43.50 25.07
N PRO A 45 29.16 43.85 23.90
CA PRO A 45 29.99 43.07 22.96
C PRO A 45 31.34 43.79 22.67
N GLN A 46 32.39 43.06 22.27
CA GLN A 46 33.54 43.66 21.58
C GLN A 46 33.93 42.84 20.35
N ARG A 47 33.94 43.54 19.19
CA ARG A 47 34.48 43.06 17.91
C ARG A 47 36.01 42.94 18.00
N PRO A 48 36.59 42.02 17.22
CA PRO A 48 37.70 42.44 16.38
C PRO A 48 37.51 42.03 14.93
N ASP A 49 37.82 42.99 14.06
CA ASP A 49 37.96 42.84 12.62
C ASP A 49 39.14 41.92 12.30
N ASN A 50 38.91 40.89 11.50
CA ASN A 50 39.84 40.48 10.43
C ASN A 50 39.20 39.41 9.53
N ILE A 51 38.80 39.86 8.34
CA ILE A 51 38.38 39.01 7.23
C ILE A 51 39.65 38.63 6.48
N GLN A 52 39.98 37.34 6.46
CA GLN A 52 40.81 36.77 5.40
C GLN A 52 40.02 35.67 4.71
N SER A 53 39.66 35.99 3.47
CA SER A 53 38.80 35.26 2.55
C SER A 53 39.53 34.07 1.92
N PHE A 54 38.95 32.87 2.03
CA PHE A 54 39.20 31.78 1.07
C PHE A 54 37.91 30.99 0.78
N ASN A 55 37.31 31.35 -0.36
CA ASN A 55 36.77 30.54 -1.46
C ASN A 55 35.74 29.40 -1.25
N MET A 56 34.78 29.44 -2.19
CA MET A 56 33.76 28.45 -2.58
C MET A 56 32.62 28.18 -1.60
N ARG A 57 31.57 29.01 -1.68
CA ARG A 57 30.21 28.56 -1.39
C ARG A 57 29.45 28.39 -2.71
N LYS A 58 29.37 27.15 -3.21
CA LYS A 58 28.19 26.73 -3.95
C LYS A 58 27.02 26.97 -3.00
N GLN A 59 26.10 27.83 -3.40
CA GLN A 59 24.90 28.15 -2.63
C GLN A 59 24.00 26.91 -2.63
N VAL A 60 24.27 25.97 -1.72
CA VAL A 60 23.36 24.85 -1.45
C VAL A 60 22.19 25.47 -0.70
N SER A 61 21.03 25.55 -1.34
CA SER A 61 19.79 25.93 -0.66
C SER A 61 19.55 24.92 0.45
N LEU A 62 19.57 25.38 1.70
CA LEU A 62 19.19 24.54 2.83
C LEU A 62 17.75 24.04 2.63
N PRO A 63 17.45 22.77 2.92
CA PRO A 63 16.09 22.27 2.80
C PRO A 63 15.16 23.08 3.70
N PRO A 64 13.94 23.39 3.24
CA PRO A 64 12.99 24.16 4.04
C PRO A 64 12.74 23.45 5.38
N CYS A 65 12.81 24.21 6.47
CA CYS A 65 12.55 23.69 7.80
C CYS A 65 11.12 23.14 7.89
N ALA A 66 10.87 22.20 8.79
CA ALA A 66 9.55 21.60 9.01
C ALA A 66 8.44 22.66 9.25
N ALA A 67 8.81 23.84 9.77
CA ALA A 67 7.88 24.96 9.93
C ALA A 67 7.29 25.44 8.59
N SER A 68 8.05 25.42 7.48
CA SER A 68 7.56 25.83 6.16
C SER A 68 6.42 24.96 5.62
N PHE A 69 6.28 23.72 6.11
CA PHE A 69 5.16 22.84 5.77
C PHE A 69 3.83 23.34 6.34
N TYR A 70 3.86 23.98 7.52
CA TYR A 70 2.68 24.52 8.18
C TYR A 70 2.30 25.93 7.68
N TYR A 71 3.23 26.68 7.07
CA TYR A 71 3.02 28.06 6.61
C TYR A 71 2.42 28.20 5.20
N GLY A 72 1.69 27.19 4.71
CA GLY A 72 0.84 27.35 3.52
C GLY A 72 1.56 27.39 2.16
N ASN A 73 2.90 27.27 2.12
CA ASN A 73 3.58 26.93 0.89
C ASN A 73 3.30 25.45 0.60
N SER A 74 2.46 25.19 -0.41
CA SER A 74 2.31 23.85 -0.98
C SER A 74 3.72 23.30 -1.22
N PRO A 75 4.10 22.15 -0.63
CA PRO A 75 5.39 21.57 -0.93
C PRO A 75 5.39 21.36 -2.44
N GLN A 76 6.23 22.13 -3.14
CA GLN A 76 6.56 21.81 -4.52
C GLN A 76 6.85 20.33 -4.53
N ILE A 77 6.08 19.59 -5.32
CA ILE A 77 6.25 18.15 -5.53
C ILE A 77 7.75 17.96 -5.61
N ASP A 78 8.33 17.25 -4.64
CA ASP A 78 9.75 16.92 -4.70
C ASP A 78 9.92 16.29 -6.07
N ALA A 79 10.56 17.01 -6.99
CA ALA A 79 10.92 16.46 -8.27
C ALA A 79 11.74 15.24 -7.91
N VAL A 80 11.12 14.05 -8.02
CA VAL A 80 11.80 12.82 -7.71
C VAL A 80 12.96 12.80 -8.67
N GLU A 81 14.15 13.00 -8.09
CA GLU A 81 15.43 12.64 -8.66
C GLU A 81 15.21 11.38 -9.49
N SER A 82 15.35 11.50 -10.80
CA SER A 82 14.83 10.53 -11.76
C SER A 82 15.22 9.11 -11.36
N CYS A 83 14.24 8.33 -10.88
CA CYS A 83 14.51 7.02 -10.33
C CYS A 83 14.53 5.99 -11.46
N GLN A 84 15.66 5.33 -11.68
CA GLN A 84 15.82 4.35 -12.76
C GLN A 84 14.76 3.23 -12.69
N SER A 85 14.36 2.80 -11.48
CA SER A 85 13.33 1.77 -11.31
C SER A 85 11.95 2.26 -11.77
N ILE A 86 11.59 3.52 -11.52
CA ILE A 86 10.33 4.10 -12.02
C ILE A 86 10.38 4.28 -13.54
N GLN A 87 11.52 4.67 -14.11
CA GLN A 87 11.65 4.74 -15.57
C GLN A 87 11.42 3.37 -16.22
N LYS A 88 11.99 2.29 -15.64
CA LYS A 88 11.71 0.91 -16.06
C LYS A 88 10.23 0.55 -15.92
N LEU A 89 9.60 0.90 -14.81
CA LEU A 89 8.16 0.66 -14.61
C LEU A 89 7.32 1.38 -15.67
N ASN A 90 7.61 2.65 -15.98
CA ASN A 90 6.89 3.39 -17.02
C ASN A 90 7.07 2.78 -18.41
N MET A 91 8.29 2.35 -18.76
CA MET A 91 8.54 1.65 -20.03
C MET A 91 7.75 0.34 -20.09
N TYR A 92 7.72 -0.41 -18.99
CA TYR A 92 6.93 -1.62 -18.86
C TYR A 92 5.43 -1.38 -19.05
N LEU A 93 4.86 -0.42 -18.31
CA LEU A 93 3.42 -0.10 -18.38
C LEU A 93 3.03 0.34 -19.80
N LYS A 94 3.84 1.22 -20.40
CA LYS A 94 3.62 1.69 -21.77
C LYS A 94 3.68 0.54 -22.79
N ALA A 95 4.73 -0.28 -22.73
CA ALA A 95 4.87 -1.42 -23.63
C ALA A 95 3.74 -2.45 -23.45
N GLY A 96 3.29 -2.68 -22.21
CA GLY A 96 2.14 -3.52 -21.92
C GLY A 96 0.86 -2.99 -22.57
N ARG A 97 0.57 -1.69 -22.41
CA ARG A 97 -0.59 -1.03 -23.03
C ARG A 97 -0.52 -1.12 -24.56
N ASP A 98 0.63 -0.80 -25.16
CA ASP A 98 0.82 -0.86 -26.60
C ASP A 98 0.64 -2.29 -27.14
N ALA A 99 1.12 -3.30 -26.41
CA ALA A 99 0.93 -4.71 -26.77
C ALA A 99 -0.53 -5.16 -26.69
N VAL A 100 -1.26 -4.76 -25.65
CA VAL A 100 -2.71 -5.05 -25.51
C VAL A 100 -3.48 -4.39 -26.65
N ASN A 101 -3.20 -3.11 -26.96
CA ASN A 101 -3.81 -2.41 -28.09
C ASN A 101 -3.53 -3.07 -29.45
N ALA A 102 -2.38 -3.75 -29.57
CA ALA A 102 -2.01 -4.52 -30.76
C ALA A 102 -2.57 -5.96 -30.78
N GLY A 103 -3.38 -6.36 -29.78
CA GLY A 103 -3.95 -7.70 -29.69
C GLY A 103 -3.02 -8.77 -29.12
N VAL A 104 -1.93 -8.38 -28.44
CA VAL A 104 -0.95 -9.28 -27.81
C VAL A 104 -0.38 -10.33 -28.80
N PRO A 105 0.23 -9.91 -29.93
CA PRO A 105 0.59 -10.82 -31.01
C PRO A 105 1.63 -11.85 -30.57
N GLY A 106 1.33 -13.13 -30.81
CA GLY A 106 2.26 -14.25 -30.59
C GLY A 106 2.58 -14.58 -29.13
N ARG A 107 1.79 -14.06 -28.18
CA ARG A 107 1.99 -14.25 -26.73
C ARG A 107 0.65 -14.52 -26.04
N PHE A 108 0.69 -15.15 -24.88
CA PHE A 108 -0.45 -15.22 -23.97
C PHE A 108 -0.61 -13.89 -23.24
N PHE A 109 -1.84 -13.42 -23.11
CA PHE A 109 -2.14 -12.24 -22.31
C PHE A 109 -2.26 -12.65 -20.83
N ARG A 110 -1.28 -12.25 -20.01
CA ARG A 110 -1.29 -12.48 -18.56
C ARG A 110 -1.78 -11.22 -17.83
N ALA A 111 -3.07 -11.17 -17.54
CA ALA A 111 -3.69 -10.09 -16.79
C ALA A 111 -3.49 -10.30 -15.28
N VAL A 112 -2.90 -9.32 -14.62
CA VAL A 112 -2.84 -9.30 -13.15
C VAL A 112 -3.98 -8.44 -12.64
N LEU A 113 -4.88 -9.07 -11.90
CA LEU A 113 -6.14 -8.48 -11.41
C LEU A 113 -6.19 -8.59 -9.89
N GLY A 114 -6.90 -7.67 -9.25
CA GLY A 114 -7.19 -7.72 -7.83
C GLY A 114 -8.32 -6.76 -7.48
N PRO A 115 -8.83 -6.80 -6.25
CA PRO A 115 -9.71 -5.74 -5.77
C PRO A 115 -8.91 -4.44 -5.74
N VAL A 116 -9.60 -3.33 -5.98
CA VAL A 116 -9.03 -1.97 -5.85
C VAL A 116 -9.81 -1.27 -4.74
N SER A 117 -9.86 -1.89 -3.57
CA SER A 117 -10.65 -1.40 -2.41
C SER A 117 -9.95 -0.29 -1.63
N ASP A 118 -8.64 -0.18 -1.80
CA ASP A 118 -7.77 0.72 -1.05
C ASP A 118 -6.49 0.97 -1.85
N ALA A 119 -5.68 1.91 -1.38
CA ALA A 119 -4.44 2.24 -2.05
C ALA A 119 -3.42 1.08 -2.04
N GLY A 120 -3.39 0.28 -0.97
CA GLY A 120 -2.48 -0.85 -0.85
C GLY A 120 -2.72 -1.90 -1.94
N SER A 121 -3.97 -2.27 -2.16
CA SER A 121 -4.39 -3.23 -3.18
C SER A 121 -4.15 -2.71 -4.60
N PHE A 122 -4.44 -1.43 -4.87
CA PHE A 122 -4.10 -0.77 -6.14
C PHE A 122 -2.60 -0.88 -6.46
N ILE A 123 -1.76 -0.48 -5.51
CA ILE A 123 -0.30 -0.49 -5.66
C ILE A 123 0.20 -1.93 -5.83
N SER A 124 -0.38 -2.86 -5.09
CA SER A 124 -0.02 -4.27 -5.14
C SER A 124 -0.19 -4.89 -6.52
N VAL A 125 -1.28 -4.59 -7.22
CA VAL A 125 -1.52 -5.05 -8.59
C VAL A 125 -0.42 -4.59 -9.53
N ILE A 126 -0.06 -3.30 -9.48
CA ILE A 126 1.00 -2.74 -10.33
C ILE A 126 2.35 -3.37 -10.02
N MET A 127 2.71 -3.41 -8.73
CA MET A 127 4.03 -3.86 -8.30
C MET A 127 4.23 -5.37 -8.55
N TYR A 128 3.23 -6.19 -8.25
CA TYR A 128 3.33 -7.64 -8.49
C TYR A 128 3.40 -7.97 -9.98
N SER A 129 2.62 -7.26 -10.80
CA SER A 129 2.66 -7.43 -12.26
C SER A 129 4.03 -7.08 -12.85
N PHE A 130 4.63 -5.99 -12.38
CA PHE A 130 6.01 -5.63 -12.75
C PHE A 130 7.01 -6.70 -12.31
N TYR A 131 6.88 -7.23 -11.10
CA TYR A 131 7.73 -8.31 -10.61
C TYR A 131 7.64 -9.58 -11.47
N LEU A 132 6.43 -9.99 -11.84
CA LEU A 132 6.22 -11.14 -12.72
C LEU A 132 6.88 -10.89 -14.09
N ASN A 133 6.78 -9.68 -14.63
CA ASN A 133 7.46 -9.33 -15.89
C ASN A 133 8.99 -9.37 -15.77
N GLU A 134 9.57 -8.89 -14.67
CA GLU A 134 11.03 -8.90 -14.48
C GLU A 134 11.60 -10.29 -14.19
N THR A 135 10.82 -11.16 -13.53
CA THR A 135 11.28 -12.49 -13.11
C THR A 135 10.98 -13.58 -14.12
N ASP A 136 9.92 -13.43 -14.91
CA ASP A 136 9.57 -14.35 -15.98
C ASP A 136 10.44 -14.09 -17.22
N LYS A 137 11.48 -14.91 -17.37
CA LYS A 137 12.37 -14.84 -18.54
C LYS A 137 11.74 -15.41 -19.81
N THR A 138 10.54 -15.97 -19.74
CA THR A 138 9.87 -16.51 -20.92
C THR A 138 9.23 -15.37 -21.71
N SER A 139 9.49 -15.32 -23.02
CA SER A 139 8.84 -14.38 -23.92
C SER A 139 7.38 -14.74 -24.21
N GLN A 140 6.84 -15.78 -23.56
CA GLN A 140 5.51 -16.33 -23.85
C GLN A 140 4.37 -15.46 -23.32
N PHE A 141 4.56 -14.72 -22.23
CA PHE A 141 3.47 -13.95 -21.59
C PHE A 141 3.67 -12.45 -21.75
N CYS A 142 2.66 -11.74 -22.26
CA CYS A 142 2.54 -10.30 -22.06
C CYS A 142 1.85 -10.06 -20.72
N THR A 143 2.62 -9.70 -19.69
CA THR A 143 2.10 -9.50 -18.33
C THR A 143 1.76 -8.04 -18.11
N VAL A 144 0.51 -7.72 -17.78
CA VAL A 144 0.06 -6.33 -17.62
C VAL A 144 -0.84 -6.22 -16.39
N PRO A 145 -0.67 -5.19 -15.52
CA PRO A 145 -1.63 -4.91 -14.47
C PRO A 145 -2.91 -4.38 -15.11
N VAL A 146 -4.04 -5.03 -14.83
CA VAL A 146 -5.36 -4.55 -15.22
C VAL A 146 -6.02 -3.99 -13.96
N ILE A 147 -6.19 -2.67 -13.93
CA ILE A 147 -6.78 -1.99 -12.76
C ILE A 147 -8.29 -2.24 -12.79
N ASN A 148 -8.80 -2.94 -11.78
CA ASN A 148 -10.22 -3.27 -11.67
C ASN A 148 -11.06 -2.10 -11.13
N LEU A 149 -10.92 -0.96 -11.80
CA LEU A 149 -11.60 0.32 -11.60
C LEU A 149 -11.84 0.89 -13.00
N LYS A 150 -12.86 1.72 -13.20
CA LYS A 150 -12.96 2.44 -14.48
C LYS A 150 -11.94 3.55 -14.58
N ARG A 151 -11.54 3.89 -15.81
CA ARG A 151 -10.60 5.00 -16.06
C ARG A 151 -11.04 6.31 -15.43
N GLU A 152 -12.33 6.63 -15.51
CA GLU A 152 -12.94 7.87 -15.00
C GLU A 152 -12.93 7.97 -13.46
N ASP A 153 -13.06 6.83 -12.78
CA ASP A 153 -13.19 6.74 -11.33
C ASP A 153 -11.85 6.94 -10.60
N ILE A 154 -10.71 6.85 -11.30
CA ILE A 154 -9.40 7.14 -10.68
C ILE A 154 -9.33 8.57 -10.12
N ASN A 155 -10.09 9.50 -10.71
CA ASN A 155 -10.03 10.92 -10.36
C ASN A 155 -10.69 11.17 -9.00
N SER A 156 -11.51 10.24 -8.51
CA SER A 156 -11.96 10.26 -7.11
C SER A 156 -10.86 9.84 -6.13
N HIS A 157 -9.77 9.21 -6.56
CA HIS A 157 -8.69 8.78 -5.66
C HIS A 157 -7.53 9.79 -5.66
N GLY A 158 -7.74 10.93 -5.01
CA GLY A 158 -6.76 12.02 -4.97
C GLY A 158 -5.41 11.62 -4.33
N GLU A 159 -5.42 10.68 -3.40
CA GLU A 159 -4.23 10.07 -2.79
C GLU A 159 -3.43 9.25 -3.80
N LEU A 160 -4.10 8.45 -4.64
CA LEU A 160 -3.46 7.66 -5.68
C LEU A 160 -2.91 8.55 -6.80
N GLU A 161 -3.69 9.52 -7.26
CA GLU A 161 -3.24 10.47 -8.27
C GLU A 161 -2.00 11.24 -7.78
N TRP A 162 -2.03 11.74 -6.55
CA TRP A 162 -0.88 12.42 -5.96
C TRP A 162 0.32 11.48 -5.82
N LEU A 163 0.12 10.26 -5.31
CA LEU A 163 1.18 9.28 -5.12
C LEU A 163 1.87 8.94 -6.44
N LEU A 164 1.10 8.57 -7.47
CA LEU A 164 1.63 8.20 -8.79
C LEU A 164 2.37 9.36 -9.43
N ARG A 165 1.82 10.58 -9.38
CA ARG A 165 2.52 11.79 -9.86
C ARG A 165 3.78 12.07 -9.06
N SER A 166 3.74 11.92 -7.74
CA SER A 166 4.90 12.14 -6.88
C SER A 166 6.02 11.14 -7.14
N CYS A 167 5.69 9.93 -7.62
CA CYS A 167 6.66 8.92 -8.02
C CYS A 167 7.12 9.10 -9.48
N GLY A 168 6.40 9.88 -10.29
CA GLY A 168 6.65 10.04 -11.72
C GLY A 168 6.09 8.90 -12.58
N ILE A 169 5.07 8.19 -12.11
CA ILE A 169 4.37 7.15 -12.89
C ILE A 169 3.41 7.80 -13.87
N ASP A 170 3.47 7.38 -15.13
CA ASP A 170 2.54 7.84 -16.16
C ASP A 170 1.17 7.14 -16.02
N LEU A 171 0.20 7.88 -15.48
CA LEU A 171 -1.16 7.42 -15.29
C LEU A 171 -1.82 6.99 -16.62
N ARG A 172 -1.41 7.55 -17.77
CA ARG A 172 -1.95 7.21 -19.10
C ARG A 172 -1.47 5.85 -19.59
N SER A 173 -0.40 5.32 -19.01
CA SER A 173 0.14 4.01 -19.37
C SER A 173 -0.50 2.86 -18.58
N LEU A 174 -1.28 3.16 -17.54
CA LEU A 174 -2.08 2.17 -16.82
C LEU A 174 -3.31 1.75 -17.65
N LEU A 175 -3.65 0.47 -17.60
CA LEU A 175 -4.77 -0.14 -18.31
C LEU A 175 -5.92 -0.40 -17.31
N PHE A 176 -7.09 0.16 -17.58
CA PHE A 176 -8.29 0.04 -16.74
C PHE A 176 -9.23 -1.04 -17.27
N ILE A 177 -10.11 -1.56 -16.42
CA ILE A 177 -10.97 -2.70 -16.77
C ILE A 177 -11.93 -2.40 -17.92
N ASP A 178 -12.33 -1.14 -18.07
CA ASP A 178 -13.19 -0.64 -19.15
C ASP A 178 -12.43 -0.40 -20.47
N GLU A 179 -11.10 -0.47 -20.45
CA GLU A 179 -10.24 -0.27 -21.63
C GLU A 179 -9.78 -1.60 -22.27
N VAL A 180 -10.14 -2.75 -21.69
CA VAL A 180 -9.71 -4.08 -22.16
C VAL A 180 -10.85 -5.09 -22.19
N ASP A 181 -11.03 -5.73 -23.33
CA ASP A 181 -11.96 -6.86 -23.47
C ASP A 181 -11.26 -8.17 -23.07
N LEU A 182 -11.33 -8.52 -21.79
CA LEU A 182 -10.78 -9.79 -21.29
C LEU A 182 -11.51 -11.01 -21.88
N SER A 183 -12.81 -10.89 -22.16
CA SER A 183 -13.64 -11.97 -22.70
C SER A 183 -13.20 -12.36 -24.11
N TYR A 184 -12.71 -11.42 -24.91
CA TYR A 184 -12.08 -11.71 -26.20
C TYR A 184 -10.91 -12.69 -26.03
N TYR A 185 -9.94 -12.39 -25.16
CA TYR A 185 -8.76 -13.25 -24.99
C TYR A 185 -9.10 -14.61 -24.37
N ASP A 186 -10.09 -14.65 -23.48
CA ASP A 186 -10.62 -15.88 -22.88
C ASP A 186 -11.24 -16.80 -23.94
N LEU A 187 -12.10 -16.24 -24.80
CA LEU A 187 -12.74 -16.97 -25.90
C LEU A 187 -11.72 -17.62 -26.85
N PHE A 188 -10.60 -16.95 -27.11
CA PHE A 188 -9.51 -17.49 -27.94
C PHE A 188 -8.48 -18.31 -27.15
N GLY A 189 -8.71 -18.58 -25.85
CA GLY A 189 -7.84 -19.39 -24.99
C GLY A 189 -6.47 -18.79 -24.70
N SER A 190 -6.28 -17.51 -25.00
CA SER A 190 -5.01 -16.79 -24.87
C SER A 190 -4.88 -16.03 -23.55
N LEU A 191 -5.97 -15.93 -22.78
CA LEU A 191 -5.99 -15.29 -21.47
C LEU A 191 -5.38 -16.18 -20.38
N LYS A 192 -4.64 -15.55 -19.48
CA LYS A 192 -4.15 -16.10 -18.21
C LYS A 192 -4.33 -15.04 -17.14
N ILE A 193 -4.99 -15.36 -16.04
CA ILE A 193 -5.28 -14.43 -14.95
C ILE A 193 -4.43 -14.78 -13.73
N VAL A 194 -3.75 -13.78 -13.19
CA VAL A 194 -3.16 -13.82 -11.85
C VAL A 194 -4.05 -12.98 -10.94
N LEU A 195 -4.68 -13.63 -9.96
CA LEU A 195 -5.59 -12.96 -9.03
C LEU A 195 -4.86 -12.62 -7.73
N LEU A 196 -4.89 -11.34 -7.36
CA LEU A 196 -4.29 -10.81 -6.14
C LEU A 196 -5.34 -10.51 -5.10
N ASN A 197 -5.08 -10.91 -3.85
CA ASN A 197 -5.85 -10.55 -2.65
C ASN A 197 -7.36 -10.76 -2.78
N ALA A 198 -7.75 -11.79 -3.53
CA ALA A 198 -9.13 -12.16 -3.73
C ALA A 198 -9.23 -13.67 -3.87
N ASP A 199 -10.19 -14.24 -3.15
CA ASP A 199 -10.47 -15.68 -3.24
C ASP A 199 -11.25 -16.03 -4.52
N LYS A 200 -11.92 -15.04 -5.12
CA LYS A 200 -12.76 -15.18 -6.32
C LYS A 200 -12.73 -13.91 -7.15
N LEU A 201 -13.00 -14.05 -8.45
CA LEU A 201 -13.28 -12.91 -9.32
C LEU A 201 -14.56 -12.21 -8.87
N GLN A 202 -14.69 -10.92 -9.20
CA GLN A 202 -15.94 -10.21 -8.97
C GLN A 202 -17.04 -10.79 -9.84
N ASP A 203 -18.30 -10.65 -9.43
CA ASP A 203 -19.47 -11.24 -10.12
C ASP A 203 -19.49 -10.94 -11.63
N LYS A 204 -19.02 -9.75 -12.04
CA LYS A 204 -18.94 -9.31 -13.45
C LYS A 204 -17.91 -10.09 -14.29
N GLN A 205 -16.94 -10.72 -13.64
CA GLN A 205 -15.80 -11.43 -14.24
C GLN A 205 -15.89 -12.94 -13.97
N GLU A 206 -16.97 -13.42 -13.37
CA GLU A 206 -17.15 -14.81 -12.94
C GLU A 206 -17.01 -15.83 -14.08
N ALA A 207 -17.28 -15.41 -15.32
CA ALA A 207 -17.09 -16.22 -16.52
C ALA A 207 -15.61 -16.55 -16.81
N LEU A 208 -14.66 -15.77 -16.29
CA LEU A 208 -13.23 -15.89 -16.57
C LEU A 208 -12.48 -16.81 -15.59
N LYS A 209 -13.19 -17.56 -14.74
CA LYS A 209 -12.58 -18.43 -13.72
C LYS A 209 -11.59 -19.44 -14.27
N ASP A 210 -11.90 -20.01 -15.42
CA ASP A 210 -11.08 -21.06 -16.02
C ASP A 210 -9.74 -20.51 -16.56
N SER A 211 -9.64 -19.19 -16.72
CA SER A 211 -8.41 -18.50 -17.10
C SER A 211 -7.48 -18.21 -15.91
N ILE A 212 -7.89 -18.43 -14.65
CA ILE A 212 -7.05 -18.19 -13.47
C ILE A 212 -5.92 -19.22 -13.42
N VAL A 213 -4.67 -18.75 -13.47
CA VAL A 213 -3.46 -19.59 -13.39
C VAL A 213 -2.73 -19.48 -12.06
N GLU A 214 -2.91 -18.37 -11.35
CA GLU A 214 -2.25 -18.11 -10.08
C GLU A 214 -3.16 -17.27 -9.19
N VAL A 215 -3.20 -17.61 -7.90
CA VAL A 215 -3.83 -16.79 -6.86
C VAL A 215 -2.77 -16.42 -5.84
N PHE A 216 -2.49 -15.14 -5.68
CA PHE A 216 -1.59 -14.62 -4.67
C PHE A 216 -2.40 -13.84 -3.63
N ASN A 217 -2.65 -14.49 -2.49
CA ASN A 217 -3.41 -13.90 -1.40
C ASN A 217 -2.48 -13.40 -0.30
N CYS A 218 -2.68 -12.16 0.13
CA CYS A 218 -2.10 -11.69 1.36
C CYS A 218 -2.82 -12.32 2.56
N GLN A 219 -2.06 -12.80 3.54
CA GLN A 219 -2.62 -13.33 4.78
C GLN A 219 -3.52 -12.27 5.42
N LYS A 220 -4.59 -12.71 6.10
CA LYS A 220 -5.70 -11.85 6.56
C LYS A 220 -5.32 -10.69 7.49
N ASP A 221 -4.09 -10.66 7.98
CA ASP A 221 -3.63 -9.73 9.00
C ASP A 221 -2.46 -8.83 8.55
N CYS A 222 -2.10 -8.81 7.26
CA CYS A 222 -1.02 -7.95 6.76
C CYS A 222 -1.46 -7.10 5.58
N SER A 223 -0.83 -5.93 5.43
CA SER A 223 -1.03 -5.10 4.25
C SER A 223 -0.49 -5.81 3.01
N SER A 224 -1.19 -5.59 1.90
CA SER A 224 -0.84 -6.24 0.63
C SER A 224 0.54 -5.81 0.11
N CYS A 225 0.85 -4.53 0.30
CA CYS A 225 2.15 -3.97 -0.04
C CYS A 225 3.30 -4.54 0.81
N ALA A 226 3.06 -4.89 2.08
CA ALA A 226 4.11 -5.48 2.92
C ALA A 226 4.53 -6.86 2.42
N LEU A 227 3.60 -7.72 2.01
CA LEU A 227 3.97 -9.04 1.49
C LEU A 227 4.67 -8.96 0.13
N ILE A 228 4.27 -8.04 -0.72
CA ILE A 228 4.97 -7.81 -1.99
C ILE A 228 6.39 -7.32 -1.72
N ALA A 229 6.56 -6.38 -0.78
CA ALA A 229 7.88 -5.94 -0.37
C ALA A 229 8.72 -7.09 0.21
N GLU A 230 8.14 -7.96 1.04
CA GLU A 230 8.83 -9.13 1.60
C GLU A 230 9.27 -10.11 0.51
N LYS A 231 8.39 -10.39 -0.46
CA LYS A 231 8.73 -11.21 -1.61
C LYS A 231 9.87 -10.59 -2.39
N PHE A 232 9.87 -9.27 -2.63
CA PHE A 232 10.94 -8.59 -3.35
C PHE A 232 12.25 -8.65 -2.57
N ALA A 233 12.23 -8.41 -1.25
CA ALA A 233 13.41 -8.50 -0.41
C ALA A 233 14.07 -9.89 -0.49
N SER A 234 13.25 -10.94 -0.60
CA SER A 234 13.71 -12.33 -0.64
C SER A 234 14.16 -12.80 -2.03
N THR A 235 13.53 -12.30 -3.10
CA THR A 235 13.73 -12.83 -4.47
C THR A 235 14.47 -11.87 -5.41
N SER A 236 14.30 -10.57 -5.23
CA SER A 236 14.87 -9.53 -6.08
C SER A 236 15.07 -8.22 -5.28
N PRO A 237 15.98 -8.20 -4.29
CA PRO A 237 16.15 -7.06 -3.38
C PRO A 237 16.55 -5.78 -4.11
N GLY A 238 17.15 -5.89 -5.30
CA GLY A 238 17.47 -4.77 -6.17
C GLY A 238 16.25 -3.93 -6.57
N LEU A 239 15.03 -4.51 -6.59
CA LEU A 239 13.79 -3.76 -6.83
C LEU A 239 13.51 -2.75 -5.71
N LEU A 240 13.88 -3.05 -4.46
CA LEU A 240 13.66 -2.18 -3.30
C LEU A 240 14.74 -1.10 -3.13
N ALA A 241 15.80 -1.13 -3.94
CA ALA A 241 16.87 -0.13 -3.87
C ALA A 241 16.39 1.27 -4.30
N GLY A 242 15.38 1.34 -5.19
CA GLY A 242 14.86 2.59 -5.73
C GLY A 242 13.84 3.27 -4.83
N LYS A 243 14.07 4.55 -4.49
CA LYS A 243 13.15 5.38 -3.68
C LYS A 243 11.70 5.35 -4.17
N GLY A 244 11.47 5.26 -5.48
CA GLY A 244 10.13 5.26 -6.06
C GLY A 244 9.31 4.02 -5.67
N PHE A 245 9.89 2.82 -5.79
CA PHE A 245 9.21 1.59 -5.40
C PHE A 245 9.00 1.52 -3.90
N SER A 246 10.01 1.96 -3.12
CA SER A 246 9.86 2.08 -1.67
C SER A 246 8.74 3.03 -1.29
N ARG A 247 8.59 4.18 -1.97
CA ARG A 247 7.51 5.13 -1.69
C ARG A 247 6.15 4.52 -1.97
N LEU A 248 5.98 3.81 -3.10
CA LEU A 248 4.72 3.15 -3.45
C LEU A 248 4.34 2.13 -2.38
N LEU A 249 5.21 1.15 -2.13
CA LEU A 249 4.95 0.08 -1.18
C LEU A 249 4.74 0.61 0.24
N LEU A 250 5.58 1.55 0.69
CA LEU A 250 5.43 2.19 2.01
C LEU A 250 4.10 2.94 2.12
N SER A 251 3.67 3.65 1.07
CA SER A 251 2.40 4.40 1.08
C SER A 251 1.21 3.48 1.30
N GLY A 252 1.18 2.32 0.63
CA GLY A 252 0.15 1.30 0.85
C GLY A 252 0.16 0.79 2.29
N ILE A 253 1.33 0.40 2.81
CA ILE A 253 1.46 -0.08 4.19
C ILE A 253 0.96 0.97 5.19
N LEU A 254 1.37 2.23 5.04
CA LEU A 254 0.99 3.30 5.96
C LEU A 254 -0.51 3.60 5.92
N LEU A 255 -1.16 3.54 4.75
CA LEU A 255 -2.60 3.75 4.66
C LEU A 255 -3.37 2.56 5.27
N ASP A 256 -2.99 1.33 4.93
CA ASP A 256 -3.68 0.11 5.40
C ASP A 256 -3.55 -0.09 6.92
N THR A 257 -2.43 0.34 7.50
CA THR A 257 -2.12 0.15 8.93
C THR A 257 -2.40 1.37 9.80
N GLU A 258 -3.02 2.42 9.24
CA GLU A 258 -3.20 3.70 9.92
C GLU A 258 -1.89 4.22 10.54
N ASN A 259 -0.85 4.29 9.71
CA ASN A 259 0.50 4.68 10.11
C ASN A 259 1.09 3.76 11.19
N LEU A 260 0.95 2.45 11.01
CA LEU A 260 1.44 1.40 11.91
C LEU A 260 0.80 1.40 13.31
N THR A 261 -0.30 2.13 13.49
CA THR A 261 -1.01 2.22 14.78
C THR A 261 -2.21 1.27 14.88
N SER A 262 -2.70 0.77 13.74
CA SER A 262 -3.83 -0.17 13.71
C SER A 262 -3.51 -1.44 14.51
N PRO A 263 -4.46 -1.96 15.31
CA PRO A 263 -4.28 -3.22 16.03
C PRO A 263 -4.11 -4.42 15.10
N LYS A 264 -4.51 -4.28 13.82
CA LYS A 264 -4.31 -5.29 12.77
C LYS A 264 -2.94 -5.19 12.10
N CYS A 265 -2.08 -4.25 12.49
CA CYS A 265 -0.73 -4.12 11.94
C CYS A 265 0.15 -5.30 12.37
N ALA A 266 0.48 -6.17 11.42
CA ALA A 266 1.35 -7.31 11.62
C ALA A 266 2.82 -6.90 11.81
N SER A 267 3.64 -7.86 12.26
CA SER A 267 5.10 -7.68 12.36
C SER A 267 5.74 -7.42 11.00
N VAL A 268 5.26 -8.07 9.93
CA VAL A 268 5.75 -7.88 8.56
C VAL A 268 5.54 -6.45 8.07
N ASP A 269 4.42 -5.81 8.42
CA ASP A 269 4.16 -4.42 8.06
C ASP A 269 5.19 -3.47 8.69
N ARG A 270 5.48 -3.66 9.98
CA ARG A 270 6.49 -2.85 10.71
C ARG A 270 7.89 -3.07 10.16
N TYR A 271 8.25 -4.33 9.92
CA TYR A 271 9.56 -4.68 9.40
C TYR A 271 9.78 -4.12 7.99
N MET A 272 8.83 -4.34 7.08
CA MET A 272 8.89 -3.82 5.71
C MET A 272 8.85 -2.29 5.68
N SER A 273 8.04 -1.65 6.52
CA SER A 273 8.03 -0.17 6.62
C SER A 273 9.39 0.40 7.00
N THR A 274 10.15 -0.33 7.84
CA THR A 274 11.50 0.07 8.23
C THR A 274 12.47 -0.04 7.04
N LEU A 275 12.39 -1.12 6.25
CA LEU A 275 13.22 -1.30 5.06
C LEU A 275 12.90 -0.27 3.96
N LEU A 276 11.62 0.11 3.83
CA LEU A 276 11.13 1.02 2.80
C LEU A 276 11.19 2.51 3.21
N LEU A 277 11.76 2.82 4.38
CA LEU A 277 11.78 4.18 4.94
C LEU A 277 12.40 5.23 4.00
N ASN A 278 13.34 4.82 3.15
CA ASN A 278 13.93 5.69 2.12
C ASN A 278 12.87 6.25 1.14
N GLY A 279 11.75 5.56 0.94
CA GLY A 279 10.61 6.00 0.12
C GLY A 279 9.86 7.20 0.70
N ALA A 280 9.85 7.35 2.03
CA ALA A 280 9.26 8.51 2.69
C ALA A 280 10.05 9.81 2.42
N GLY A 281 11.31 9.70 2.00
CA GLY A 281 12.18 10.86 1.77
C GLY A 281 12.22 11.79 2.99
N ARG A 282 12.12 13.10 2.75
CA ARG A 282 12.13 14.11 3.80
C ARG A 282 10.87 14.17 4.66
N PHE A 283 9.78 13.53 4.23
CA PHE A 283 8.52 13.58 4.94
C PHE A 283 8.52 12.69 6.20
N GLY A 284 9.33 11.64 6.20
CA GLY A 284 9.19 10.54 7.16
C GLY A 284 7.83 9.82 7.02
N CYS A 285 7.63 8.74 7.76
CA CYS A 285 6.37 7.97 7.67
C CYS A 285 5.15 8.84 8.04
N ASN A 286 5.24 9.58 9.15
CA ASN A 286 4.14 10.44 9.61
C ASN A 286 3.77 11.50 8.55
N GLY A 287 4.76 12.21 8.00
CA GLY A 287 4.50 13.24 7.00
C GLY A 287 3.91 12.66 5.72
N LEU A 288 4.45 11.54 5.23
CA LEU A 288 3.92 10.86 4.04
C LEU A 288 2.47 10.40 4.27
N TYR A 289 2.19 9.76 5.40
CA TYR A 289 0.84 9.33 5.77
C TYR A 289 -0.15 10.50 5.84
N HIS A 290 0.23 11.61 6.49
CA HIS A 290 -0.64 12.77 6.60
C HIS A 290 -0.93 13.43 5.24
N ILE A 291 0.06 13.49 4.34
CA ILE A 291 -0.15 13.99 2.99
C ILE A 291 -1.15 13.09 2.24
N LEU A 292 -0.96 11.77 2.28
CA LEU A 292 -1.84 10.81 1.61
C LEU A 292 -3.26 10.89 2.17
N ARG A 293 -3.43 10.89 3.50
CA ARG A 293 -4.76 11.07 4.15
C ARG A 293 -5.40 12.39 3.78
N SER A 294 -4.64 13.48 3.74
CA SER A 294 -5.16 14.79 3.33
C SER A 294 -5.67 14.78 1.89
N LYS A 295 -4.98 14.08 0.99
CA LYS A 295 -5.40 13.95 -0.42
C LYS A 295 -6.61 13.04 -0.59
N MET A 296 -6.66 11.94 0.15
CA MET A 296 -7.81 11.01 0.18
C MET A 296 -9.08 11.72 0.65
N HIS A 297 -8.97 12.57 1.67
CA HIS A 297 -10.11 13.30 2.24
C HIS A 297 -10.44 14.59 1.52
N ASN A 298 -9.65 15.00 0.52
CA ASN A 298 -9.95 16.19 -0.26
C ASN A 298 -10.98 15.87 -1.35
N VAL A 299 -12.24 15.83 -0.93
CA VAL A 299 -13.39 15.53 -1.78
C VAL A 299 -14.05 16.77 -2.37
N SER A 300 -13.43 17.95 -2.25
CA SER A 300 -14.04 19.25 -2.63
C SER A 300 -14.56 19.35 -4.07
N HIS A 301 -14.08 18.49 -4.97
CA HIS A 301 -14.42 18.44 -6.39
C HIS A 301 -15.26 17.22 -6.78
N LEU A 302 -15.65 16.37 -5.82
CA LEU A 302 -16.37 15.13 -6.06
C LEU A 302 -17.86 15.27 -5.81
N THR A 303 -18.65 14.46 -6.50
CA THR A 303 -20.08 14.26 -6.19
C THR A 303 -20.24 13.34 -4.98
N VAL A 304 -21.39 13.36 -4.32
CA VAL A 304 -21.65 12.46 -3.19
C VAL A 304 -21.65 11.00 -3.62
N GLY A 305 -22.18 10.70 -4.81
CA GLY A 305 -22.06 9.37 -5.40
C GLY A 305 -20.62 8.89 -5.49
N GLN A 306 -19.71 9.72 -6.01
CA GLN A 306 -18.28 9.38 -6.12
C GLN A 306 -17.61 9.17 -4.77
N ILE A 307 -17.93 10.00 -3.77
CA ILE A 307 -17.40 9.85 -2.41
C ILE A 307 -17.79 8.49 -1.81
N LEU A 308 -19.04 8.06 -2.03
CA LEU A 308 -19.52 6.79 -1.51
C LEU A 308 -18.86 5.59 -2.20
N HIS A 309 -18.49 5.71 -3.48
CA HIS A 309 -17.82 4.64 -4.24
C HIS A 309 -16.35 4.44 -3.84
N GLN A 310 -15.65 5.45 -3.31
CA GLN A 310 -14.20 5.39 -3.01
C GLN A 310 -13.76 4.22 -2.12
N ASP A 311 -14.45 3.97 -0.99
CA ASP A 311 -14.17 2.84 -0.08
C ASP A 311 -15.48 2.12 0.24
N PHE A 312 -16.14 1.66 -0.82
CA PHE A 312 -17.35 0.84 -0.73
C PHE A 312 -17.00 -0.64 -0.60
N LYS A 313 -17.61 -1.28 0.39
CA LYS A 313 -17.53 -2.73 0.63
C LYS A 313 -18.94 -3.30 0.71
N LYS A 314 -19.21 -4.32 -0.10
CA LYS A 314 -20.49 -5.05 -0.15
C LYS A 314 -20.35 -6.38 0.58
N GLN A 315 -21.30 -6.69 1.45
CA GLN A 315 -21.39 -7.98 2.14
C GLN A 315 -22.79 -8.56 1.99
N THR A 316 -22.86 -9.82 1.55
CA THR A 316 -24.11 -10.57 1.49
C THR A 316 -24.21 -11.45 2.73
N ALA A 317 -25.12 -11.13 3.63
CA ALA A 317 -25.43 -11.96 4.78
C ALA A 317 -26.51 -12.99 4.39
N THR A 318 -26.18 -14.27 4.55
CA THR A 318 -27.18 -15.34 4.49
C THR A 318 -27.64 -15.56 5.92
N GLY A 319 -28.89 -15.18 6.23
CA GLY A 319 -29.46 -15.43 7.54
C GLY A 319 -29.40 -16.92 7.88
N LYS A 320 -29.09 -17.26 9.15
CA LYS A 320 -29.29 -18.63 9.64
C LYS A 320 -30.77 -18.96 9.46
N THR A 321 -31.03 -20.08 8.80
CA THR A 321 -32.35 -20.67 8.59
C THR A 321 -33.19 -20.58 9.85
N ASP A 322 -34.23 -19.75 9.79
CA ASP A 322 -35.60 -20.14 10.10
C ASP A 322 -36.56 -19.16 9.41
N ILE A 323 -37.22 -19.68 8.37
CA ILE A 323 -38.38 -19.11 7.66
C ILE A 323 -38.07 -17.83 6.85
N SER A 324 -38.03 -18.01 5.52
CA SER A 324 -37.70 -17.04 4.47
C SER A 324 -36.20 -16.84 4.21
N GLY A 325 -35.73 -17.39 3.08
CA GLY A 325 -34.37 -17.23 2.58
C GLY A 325 -34.06 -15.83 2.07
N CYS A 326 -34.37 -14.79 2.85
CA CYS A 326 -34.01 -13.42 2.58
C CYS A 326 -32.49 -13.27 2.69
N ARG A 327 -31.82 -13.26 1.54
CA ARG A 327 -30.44 -12.77 1.44
C ARG A 327 -30.45 -11.27 1.73
N MET A 328 -29.82 -10.86 2.82
CA MET A 328 -29.65 -9.44 3.12
C MET A 328 -28.34 -8.98 2.51
N VAL A 329 -28.41 -7.99 1.62
CA VAL A 329 -27.23 -7.35 1.03
C VAL A 329 -27.00 -6.05 1.78
N VAL A 330 -25.82 -5.91 2.38
CA VAL A 330 -25.39 -4.71 3.09
C VAL A 330 -24.20 -4.09 2.35
N GLY A 331 -24.30 -2.81 2.03
CA GLY A 331 -23.20 -2.01 1.51
C GLY A 331 -22.70 -1.03 2.58
N MET A 332 -21.40 -0.89 2.71
CA MET A 332 -20.75 0.03 3.65
C MET A 332 -19.75 0.90 2.91
N SER A 333 -19.88 2.22 3.00
CA SER A 333 -18.88 3.18 2.48
C SER A 333 -18.17 3.85 3.65
N ALA A 334 -16.83 3.82 3.67
CA ALA A 334 -16.06 4.64 4.61
C ALA A 334 -15.82 6.03 4.00
N VAL A 335 -16.21 7.09 4.73
CA VAL A 335 -16.15 8.46 4.24
C VAL A 335 -15.22 9.30 5.12
N GLY A 336 -14.35 10.07 4.46
CA GLY A 336 -13.32 10.89 5.09
C GLY A 336 -13.75 12.25 5.65
N ILE A 337 -15.00 12.63 5.41
CA ILE A 337 -15.58 13.91 5.82
C ILE A 337 -16.70 13.70 6.84
N SER A 338 -17.03 14.75 7.59
CA SER A 338 -18.13 14.68 8.55
C SER A 338 -19.48 14.51 7.86
N ILE A 339 -20.46 13.92 8.56
CA ILE A 339 -21.83 13.76 8.06
C ILE A 339 -22.43 15.11 7.66
N SER A 340 -22.18 16.17 8.44
CA SER A 340 -22.64 17.52 8.10
C SER A 340 -22.05 18.04 6.80
N GLN A 341 -20.75 17.79 6.56
CA GLN A 341 -20.09 18.13 5.29
C GLN A 341 -20.64 17.31 4.12
N LEU A 342 -20.89 16.00 4.30
CA LEU A 342 -21.43 15.14 3.24
C LEU A 342 -22.85 15.58 2.83
N LEU A 343 -23.69 15.88 3.81
CA LEU A 343 -25.07 16.34 3.57
C LEU A 343 -25.15 17.76 3.00
N SER A 344 -24.14 18.59 3.26
CA SER A 344 -24.05 19.95 2.72
C SER A 344 -23.21 20.06 1.44
N HIS A 345 -22.68 18.93 0.95
CA HIS A 345 -21.70 18.93 -0.14
C HIS A 345 -22.28 19.41 -1.47
N ASN A 346 -23.52 19.04 -1.78
CA ASN A 346 -24.29 19.55 -2.91
C ASN A 346 -25.79 19.56 -2.56
N LYS A 347 -26.58 20.36 -3.27
CA LYS A 347 -28.06 20.38 -3.11
C LYS A 347 -28.70 19.02 -3.43
N THR A 348 -28.02 18.18 -4.21
CA THR A 348 -28.46 16.85 -4.64
C THR A 348 -27.95 15.70 -3.77
N SER A 349 -27.20 15.95 -2.68
CA SER A 349 -26.57 14.91 -1.84
C SER A 349 -27.53 13.78 -1.45
N MET A 350 -28.74 14.11 -1.03
CA MET A 350 -29.76 13.11 -0.63
C MET A 350 -30.26 12.28 -1.80
N GLN A 351 -30.40 12.88 -2.99
CA GLN A 351 -30.84 12.16 -4.19
C GLN A 351 -29.74 11.21 -4.66
N GLU A 352 -28.48 11.64 -4.62
CA GLU A 352 -27.33 10.80 -4.99
C GLU A 352 -27.17 9.61 -4.05
N ILE A 353 -27.38 9.77 -2.74
CA ILE A 353 -27.39 8.64 -1.78
C ILE A 353 -28.48 7.63 -2.15
N VAL A 354 -29.69 8.10 -2.51
CA VAL A 354 -30.80 7.22 -2.91
C VAL A 354 -30.51 6.51 -4.24
N VAL A 355 -29.90 7.20 -5.21
CA VAL A 355 -29.47 6.60 -6.48
C VAL A 355 -28.43 5.53 -6.23
N PHE A 356 -27.39 5.85 -5.45
CA PHE A 356 -26.35 4.91 -5.06
C PHE A 356 -26.93 3.65 -4.41
N GLN A 357 -27.88 3.78 -3.47
CA GLN A 357 -28.54 2.62 -2.86
C GLN A 357 -29.25 1.72 -3.88
N ARG A 358 -29.85 2.31 -4.93
CA ARG A 358 -30.57 1.56 -5.97
C ARG A 358 -29.65 0.83 -6.94
N GLU A 359 -28.37 1.20 -7.04
CA GLU A 359 -27.40 0.47 -7.87
C GLU A 359 -27.05 -0.92 -7.31
N PHE A 360 -27.36 -1.18 -6.03
CA PHE A 360 -26.92 -2.39 -5.31
C PHE A 360 -28.04 -3.26 -4.75
N VAL A 361 -29.31 -2.85 -4.93
CA VAL A 361 -30.52 -3.69 -4.76
C VAL A 361 -30.82 -4.36 -6.08
#